data_AF-A0A2E8ET64-F1
#
_entry.id   AF-A0A2E8ET64-F1
#
_cell.length_a   1.000
_cell.length_b   1.000
_cell.length_c   1.000
_cell.angle_alpha   90.00
_cell.angle_beta   90.00
_cell.angle_gamma   90.00
#
_symmetry.space_group_name_H-M   'P 1'
#
loop_
_entity.id
_entity.type
_entity.pdbx_description
1 polymer ?
#
loop_
_entity_poly.entity_id
_entity_poly.type
_entity_poly.pdbx_seq_one_letter_code
_entity_poly.pdbx_strand_id
1 'polypeptide(L)'
;MPPFFFHFFWVYFSKEGKMNSMNKKFIFFLLAAFAWMTVSPAASLFAGPLDDGKKIYNQYCAQCHGDSGKGDGANEEFMDPPARDFTDTVDKVYFATITNKQIFDVISKGGKYTPKVNTFMPTFGISLSEYEIWTTVAYVRTLHPNKAPAVSFSGLSKERPKINIKQISVGEISKKERKDGKKTVKKYGCRGCHKIGKKKKGAESGGLLNGIKAKLSPQEIFSKIKDPRSVMKNSKNKESKMAAANINDEDALLITKYLLTLK
;
A
#
# COMPACT_ATOMS: atom_id res chain seq x y z
N MET A 1 -33.91 -26.58 -1.68
CA MET A 1 -35.15 -25.89 -2.07
C MET A 1 -34.80 -24.64 -2.87
N PRO A 2 -34.96 -24.63 -4.20
CA PRO A 2 -34.96 -23.41 -5.00
C PRO A 2 -36.40 -22.89 -5.25
N PRO A 3 -36.58 -21.60 -5.57
CA PRO A 3 -37.87 -20.92 -5.46
C PRO A 3 -38.78 -21.06 -6.70
N PHE A 4 -40.08 -21.04 -6.40
CA PHE A 4 -41.25 -21.29 -7.25
C PHE A 4 -41.58 -20.17 -8.26
N PHE A 5 -40.79 -19.99 -9.32
CA PHE A 5 -41.13 -19.00 -10.37
C PHE A 5 -41.26 -19.52 -11.81
N PHE A 6 -41.11 -20.82 -12.05
CA PHE A 6 -41.05 -21.34 -13.43
C PHE A 6 -42.33 -21.96 -14.00
N HIS A 7 -43.48 -21.93 -13.29
CA HIS A 7 -44.65 -22.70 -13.74
C HIS A 7 -45.80 -21.89 -14.37
N PHE A 8 -45.83 -20.57 -14.24
CA PHE A 8 -46.96 -19.78 -14.77
C PHE A 8 -46.81 -19.26 -16.21
N PHE A 9 -45.59 -19.27 -16.76
CA PHE A 9 -45.35 -18.69 -18.10
C PHE A 9 -45.65 -19.65 -19.26
N TRP A 10 -45.73 -20.96 -19.00
CA TRP A 10 -45.91 -21.97 -20.05
C TRP A 10 -47.38 -22.16 -20.49
N VAL A 11 -48.35 -21.85 -19.62
CA VAL A 11 -49.77 -22.14 -19.88
C VAL A 11 -50.43 -21.06 -20.76
N TYR A 12 -49.90 -19.84 -20.81
CA TYR A 12 -50.55 -18.73 -21.53
C TYR A 12 -50.29 -18.74 -23.05
N PHE A 13 -49.24 -19.41 -23.53
CA PHE A 13 -48.81 -19.33 -24.93
C PHE A 13 -49.21 -20.53 -25.82
N SER A 14 -49.94 -21.50 -25.30
CA SER A 14 -50.27 -22.73 -26.05
C SER A 14 -51.60 -22.66 -26.82
N LYS A 15 -52.41 -21.60 -26.66
CA LYS A 15 -53.81 -21.63 -27.11
C LYS A 15 -54.21 -20.83 -28.35
N GLU A 16 -53.34 -20.02 -28.96
CA GLU A 16 -53.71 -19.29 -30.18
C GLU A 16 -52.67 -19.37 -31.30
N GLY A 17 -53.01 -20.15 -32.33
CA GLY A 17 -52.99 -19.72 -33.73
C GLY A 17 -51.73 -19.09 -34.33
N LYS A 18 -51.01 -19.89 -35.12
CA LYS A 18 -50.26 -19.52 -36.34
C LYS A 18 -49.57 -18.13 -36.33
N MET A 19 -48.33 -18.10 -35.83
CA MET A 19 -47.43 -16.96 -36.01
C MET A 19 -46.54 -17.16 -37.26
N ASN A 20 -46.74 -16.33 -38.29
CA ASN A 20 -46.00 -16.38 -39.56
C ASN A 20 -44.50 -16.07 -39.38
N SER A 21 -43.67 -16.64 -40.27
CA SER A 21 -42.20 -16.59 -40.24
C SER A 21 -41.59 -15.18 -40.19
N MET A 22 -42.32 -14.14 -40.65
CA MET A 22 -41.85 -12.75 -40.58
C MET A 22 -41.84 -12.18 -39.16
N ASN A 23 -42.77 -12.60 -38.28
CA ASN A 23 -42.84 -12.09 -36.90
C ASN A 23 -41.78 -12.70 -35.99
N LYS A 24 -41.28 -13.91 -36.29
CA LYS A 24 -40.19 -14.54 -35.53
C LYS A 24 -38.85 -13.83 -35.73
N LYS A 25 -38.57 -13.30 -36.92
CA LYS A 25 -37.35 -12.55 -37.22
C LYS A 25 -37.34 -11.16 -36.59
N PHE A 26 -38.51 -10.50 -36.51
CA PHE A 26 -38.65 -9.18 -35.89
C PHE A 26 -38.48 -9.22 -34.36
N ILE A 27 -39.00 -10.27 -33.71
CA ILE A 27 -38.85 -10.48 -32.25
C ILE A 27 -37.41 -10.87 -31.89
N PHE A 28 -36.73 -11.65 -32.74
CA PHE A 28 -35.30 -11.96 -32.53
C PHE A 28 -34.39 -10.73 -32.67
N PHE A 29 -34.72 -9.79 -33.57
CA PHE A 29 -33.98 -8.53 -33.71
C PHE A 29 -34.20 -7.57 -32.52
N LEU A 30 -35.39 -7.53 -31.93
CA LEU A 30 -35.67 -6.70 -30.75
C LEU A 30 -35.01 -7.25 -29.47
N LEU A 31 -34.88 -8.57 -29.32
CA LEU A 31 -34.15 -9.18 -28.20
C LEU A 31 -32.62 -9.04 -28.35
N ALA A 32 -32.09 -9.08 -29.58
CA ALA A 32 -30.67 -8.83 -29.83
C ALA A 32 -30.28 -7.34 -29.67
N ALA A 33 -31.19 -6.40 -30.01
CA ALA A 33 -30.97 -4.97 -29.79
C ALA A 33 -31.06 -4.55 -28.31
N PHE A 34 -31.83 -5.26 -27.49
CA PHE A 34 -31.92 -4.98 -26.04
C PHE A 34 -30.77 -5.62 -25.23
N ALA A 35 -30.11 -6.64 -25.78
CA ALA A 35 -28.94 -7.27 -25.17
C ALA A 35 -27.63 -6.49 -25.38
N TRP A 36 -27.61 -5.45 -26.24
CA TRP A 36 -26.40 -4.65 -26.49
C TRP A 36 -26.34 -3.32 -25.72
N MET A 37 -27.37 -2.99 -24.94
CA MET A 37 -27.53 -1.66 -24.36
C MET A 37 -27.54 -1.61 -22.81
N THR A 38 -26.98 -2.62 -22.13
CA THR A 38 -26.87 -2.63 -20.66
C THR A 38 -25.51 -3.01 -20.11
N VAL A 39 -24.43 -2.90 -20.90
CA VAL A 39 -23.08 -2.82 -20.31
C VAL A 39 -22.85 -1.37 -19.88
N SER A 40 -23.34 -1.03 -18.67
CA SER A 40 -23.02 0.25 -18.03
C SER A 40 -21.50 0.44 -17.98
N PRO A 41 -20.93 1.51 -18.58
CA PRO A 41 -19.50 1.80 -18.54
C PRO A 41 -18.95 2.06 -17.12
N ALA A 42 -19.85 2.20 -16.13
CA ALA A 42 -19.51 2.49 -14.75
C ALA A 42 -18.60 1.43 -14.10
N ALA A 43 -18.74 0.14 -14.46
CA ALA A 43 -17.91 -0.92 -13.88
C ALA A 43 -16.42 -0.81 -14.28
N SER A 44 -16.11 -0.21 -15.43
CA SER A 44 -14.73 -0.06 -15.93
C SER A 44 -13.97 1.11 -15.31
N LEU A 45 -14.66 2.08 -14.69
CA LEU A 45 -14.02 3.26 -14.09
C LEU A 45 -13.44 3.02 -12.69
N PHE A 46 -13.90 1.97 -11.99
CA PHE A 46 -13.47 1.67 -10.62
C PHE A 46 -12.36 0.62 -10.52
N ALA A 47 -12.10 -0.17 -11.57
CA ALA A 47 -11.05 -1.18 -11.57
C ALA A 47 -9.65 -0.56 -11.42
N GLY A 48 -9.38 0.56 -12.10
CA GLY A 48 -8.06 1.21 -12.08
C GLY A 48 -7.62 1.68 -10.68
N PRO A 49 -8.37 2.57 -10.01
CA PRO A 49 -7.98 3.11 -8.69
C PRO A 49 -7.85 2.04 -7.59
N LEU A 50 -8.70 1.01 -7.59
CA LEU A 50 -8.61 -0.08 -6.61
C LEU A 50 -7.43 -0.99 -6.88
N ASP A 51 -7.13 -1.30 -8.14
CA ASP A 51 -5.95 -2.10 -8.51
C ASP A 51 -4.64 -1.36 -8.17
N ASP A 52 -4.58 -0.04 -8.38
CA ASP A 52 -3.46 0.79 -7.97
C ASP A 52 -3.27 0.74 -6.44
N GLY A 53 -4.35 0.93 -5.69
CA GLY A 53 -4.35 0.84 -4.23
C GLY A 53 -3.89 -0.53 -3.72
N LYS A 54 -4.34 -1.61 -4.35
CA LYS A 54 -3.93 -2.99 -4.04
C LYS A 54 -2.44 -3.21 -4.28
N LYS A 55 -1.90 -2.73 -5.41
CA LYS A 55 -0.46 -2.82 -5.71
C LYS A 55 0.36 -2.11 -4.64
N ILE A 56 -0.01 -0.89 -4.28
CA ILE A 56 0.67 -0.10 -3.25
C ILE A 56 0.59 -0.79 -1.89
N TYR A 57 -0.60 -1.29 -1.51
CA TYR A 57 -0.80 -2.01 -0.27
C TYR A 57 0.10 -3.25 -0.18
N ASN A 58 0.11 -4.09 -1.20
CA ASN A 58 0.93 -5.29 -1.23
C ASN A 58 2.43 -4.94 -1.20
N GLN A 59 2.81 -3.84 -1.84
CA GLN A 59 4.20 -3.40 -1.88
C GLN A 59 4.69 -2.87 -0.54
N TYR A 60 3.88 -2.10 0.20
CA TYR A 60 4.35 -1.33 1.35
C TYR A 60 3.68 -1.66 2.68
N CYS A 61 2.42 -2.11 2.65
CA CYS A 61 1.58 -2.23 3.85
C CYS A 61 1.47 -3.68 4.34
N ALA A 62 1.30 -4.63 3.42
CA ALA A 62 1.06 -6.04 3.73
C ALA A 62 2.17 -6.71 4.55
N GLN A 63 3.42 -6.24 4.43
CA GLN A 63 4.56 -6.73 5.21
C GLN A 63 4.35 -6.60 6.72
N CYS A 64 3.54 -5.63 7.16
CA CYS A 64 3.19 -5.44 8.57
C CYS A 64 1.72 -5.75 8.83
N HIS A 65 0.81 -5.30 7.95
CA HIS A 65 -0.63 -5.44 8.15
C HIS A 65 -1.20 -6.78 7.66
N GLY A 66 -0.41 -7.61 6.97
CA GLY A 66 -0.86 -8.86 6.36
C GLY A 66 -1.65 -8.64 5.07
N ASP A 67 -1.73 -9.66 4.21
CA ASP A 67 -2.44 -9.54 2.92
C ASP A 67 -3.95 -9.30 3.11
N SER A 68 -4.53 -9.83 4.20
CA SER A 68 -5.93 -9.61 4.57
C SER A 68 -6.15 -8.48 5.57
N GLY A 69 -5.11 -7.72 5.93
CA GLY A 69 -5.24 -6.59 6.86
C GLY A 69 -5.41 -6.95 8.33
N LYS A 70 -5.07 -8.16 8.78
CA LYS A 70 -5.26 -8.61 10.16
C LYS A 70 -4.15 -8.21 11.13
N GLY A 71 -3.12 -7.52 10.64
CA GLY A 71 -1.95 -7.16 11.44
C GLY A 71 -0.94 -8.30 11.60
N ASP A 72 -1.02 -9.33 10.76
CA ASP A 72 -0.26 -10.58 10.81
C ASP A 72 0.82 -10.67 9.72
N GLY A 73 1.35 -9.52 9.28
CA GLY A 73 2.40 -9.46 8.26
C GLY A 73 3.73 -10.05 8.76
N ALA A 74 4.62 -10.40 7.83
CA ALA A 74 5.93 -11.02 8.12
C ALA A 74 6.84 -10.23 9.08
N ASN A 75 6.56 -8.94 9.30
CA ASN A 75 7.32 -8.08 10.21
C ASN A 75 6.70 -7.97 11.62
N GLU A 76 5.55 -8.61 11.88
CA GLU A 76 4.76 -8.47 13.13
C GLU A 76 5.58 -8.71 14.40
N GLU A 77 6.44 -9.74 14.44
CA GLU A 77 7.34 -10.07 15.57
C GLU A 77 8.26 -8.89 15.99
N PHE A 78 8.52 -7.95 15.07
CA PHE A 78 9.40 -6.81 15.29
C PHE A 78 8.64 -5.50 15.54
N MET A 79 7.32 -5.57 15.77
CA MET A 79 6.44 -4.42 15.98
C MET A 79 5.89 -4.39 17.41
N ASP A 80 6.15 -3.30 18.12
CA ASP A 80 5.51 -2.99 19.40
C ASP A 80 5.06 -1.52 19.41
N PRO A 81 3.74 -1.22 19.46
CA PRO A 81 2.61 -2.16 19.44
C PRO A 81 2.47 -2.90 18.09
N PRO A 82 1.72 -4.01 18.00
CA PRO A 82 1.51 -4.72 16.73
C PRO A 82 0.86 -3.84 15.67
N ALA A 83 0.98 -4.25 14.41
CA ALA A 83 0.30 -3.58 13.32
C ALA A 83 -1.22 -3.61 13.52
N ARG A 84 -1.91 -2.57 13.07
CA ARG A 84 -3.38 -2.49 13.22
C ARG A 84 -4.05 -3.60 12.40
N ASP A 85 -4.89 -4.37 13.07
CA ASP A 85 -5.96 -5.16 12.47
C ASP A 85 -7.04 -4.20 11.93
N PHE A 86 -7.20 -4.20 10.61
CA PHE A 86 -8.21 -3.43 9.87
C PHE A 86 -9.55 -4.16 9.77
N THR A 87 -9.59 -5.44 10.15
CA THR A 87 -10.82 -6.23 10.05
C THR A 87 -11.73 -5.91 11.22
N ASP A 88 -13.03 -5.80 10.92
CA ASP A 88 -14.08 -5.70 11.93
C ASP A 88 -14.87 -7.01 11.94
N THR A 89 -15.34 -7.39 13.13
CA THR A 89 -16.31 -8.49 13.30
C THR A 89 -17.56 -7.92 13.96
N VAL A 90 -18.63 -8.73 14.03
CA VAL A 90 -19.89 -8.32 14.68
C VAL A 90 -19.65 -7.84 16.13
N ASP A 91 -18.71 -8.48 16.83
CA ASP A 91 -18.40 -8.20 18.24
C ASP A 91 -17.23 -7.22 18.43
N LYS A 92 -16.54 -6.83 17.34
CA LYS A 92 -15.38 -5.93 17.37
C LYS A 92 -15.46 -4.96 16.20
N VAL A 93 -16.18 -3.86 16.42
CA VAL A 93 -16.31 -2.75 15.46
C VAL A 93 -15.45 -1.59 15.92
N TYR A 94 -14.32 -1.40 15.26
CA TYR A 94 -13.43 -0.27 15.49
C TYR A 94 -13.05 0.42 14.18
N PHE A 95 -12.54 -0.32 13.20
CA PHE A 95 -11.94 0.29 12.03
C PHE A 95 -12.99 0.94 11.10
N ALA A 96 -14.22 0.42 11.10
CA ALA A 96 -15.39 1.04 10.49
C ALA A 96 -15.75 2.42 11.07
N THR A 97 -15.36 2.71 12.31
CA THR A 97 -15.59 4.02 12.94
C THR A 97 -14.56 5.08 12.52
N ILE A 98 -13.42 4.65 11.97
CA ILE A 98 -12.37 5.54 11.49
C ILE A 98 -12.80 6.10 10.15
N THR A 99 -12.68 7.42 9.94
CA THR A 99 -13.05 8.07 8.67
C THR A 99 -11.98 7.88 7.60
N ASN A 100 -12.35 7.98 6.31
CA ASN A 100 -11.38 7.91 5.21
C ASN A 100 -10.24 8.94 5.36
N LYS A 101 -10.57 10.15 5.85
CA LYS A 101 -9.58 11.20 6.13
C LYS A 101 -8.62 10.80 7.25
N GLN A 102 -9.09 10.16 8.31
CA GLN A 102 -8.21 9.70 9.38
C GLN A 102 -7.26 8.60 8.90
N ILE A 103 -7.72 7.68 8.05
CA ILE A 103 -6.86 6.67 7.42
C ILE A 103 -5.81 7.36 6.52
N PHE A 104 -6.25 8.32 5.68
CA PHE A 104 -5.35 9.11 4.85
C PHE A 104 -4.28 9.83 5.68
N ASP A 105 -4.69 10.51 6.77
CA ASP A 105 -3.79 11.26 7.64
C ASP A 105 -2.73 10.34 8.27
N VAL A 106 -3.13 9.13 8.71
CA VAL A 106 -2.19 8.14 9.26
C VAL A 106 -1.22 7.62 8.20
N ILE A 107 -1.68 7.29 7.00
CA ILE A 107 -0.79 6.84 5.90
C ILE A 107 0.17 7.97 5.52
N SER A 108 -0.35 9.18 5.31
CA SER A 108 0.43 10.34 4.89
C SER A 108 1.48 10.73 5.92
N LYS A 109 1.10 10.84 7.21
CA LYS A 109 1.95 11.37 8.28
C LYS A 109 2.75 10.30 9.01
N GLY A 110 2.35 9.04 8.92
CA GLY A 110 2.99 7.89 9.55
C GLY A 110 2.64 7.74 11.04
N GLY A 111 3.24 6.75 11.68
CA GLY A 111 2.86 6.32 13.03
C GLY A 111 3.12 7.35 14.14
N LYS A 112 4.04 8.31 13.92
CA LYS A 112 4.30 9.41 14.87
C LYS A 112 3.18 10.44 14.93
N TYR A 113 2.24 10.41 13.99
CA TYR A 113 1.09 11.32 13.97
C TYR A 113 0.13 11.09 15.14
N THR A 114 0.06 9.88 15.68
CA THR A 114 -0.87 9.52 16.74
C THR A 114 -0.30 8.44 17.66
N PRO A 115 -0.51 8.52 18.98
CA PRO A 115 -0.05 7.48 19.91
C PRO A 115 -0.75 6.13 19.71
N LYS A 116 -1.81 6.07 18.90
CA LYS A 116 -2.60 4.84 18.64
C LYS A 116 -2.00 3.92 17.57
N VAL A 117 -0.90 4.33 16.94
CA VAL A 117 -0.24 3.62 15.84
C VAL A 117 1.22 3.40 16.19
N ASN A 118 1.79 2.28 15.75
CA ASN A 118 3.19 2.00 15.93
C ASN A 118 4.06 3.07 15.23
N THR A 119 4.99 3.67 15.97
CA THR A 119 5.91 4.72 15.46
C THR A 119 6.81 4.28 14.30
N PHE A 120 6.90 2.97 14.02
CA PHE A 120 7.60 2.38 12.88
C PHE A 120 6.81 2.45 11.58
N MET A 121 5.50 2.75 11.61
CA MET A 121 4.75 3.00 10.38
C MET A 121 5.34 4.22 9.65
N PRO A 122 5.89 4.05 8.43
CA PRO A 122 6.55 5.14 7.71
C PRO A 122 5.61 6.30 7.37
N THR A 123 6.18 7.49 7.16
CA THR A 123 5.48 8.66 6.63
C THR A 123 5.39 8.53 5.12
N PHE A 124 4.28 7.99 4.58
CA PHE A 124 4.17 7.75 3.13
C PHE A 124 3.93 9.02 2.33
N GLY A 125 3.50 10.12 2.94
CA GLY A 125 3.26 11.41 2.28
C GLY A 125 4.49 12.06 1.66
N ILE A 126 5.69 11.53 1.93
CA ILE A 126 6.94 11.94 1.26
C ILE A 126 7.37 10.99 0.12
N SER A 127 6.71 9.83 -0.01
CA SER A 127 7.03 8.78 -0.99
C SER A 127 5.92 8.56 -2.02
N LEU A 128 4.67 8.77 -1.63
CA LEU A 128 3.47 8.55 -2.42
C LEU A 128 2.79 9.89 -2.74
N SER A 129 2.13 9.96 -3.89
CA SER A 129 1.29 11.08 -4.28
C SER A 129 -0.04 11.05 -3.52
N GLU A 130 -0.79 12.14 -3.60
CA GLU A 130 -2.13 12.23 -3.02
C GLU A 130 -3.06 11.15 -3.58
N TYR A 131 -3.07 10.96 -4.91
CA TYR A 131 -3.82 9.92 -5.59
C TYR A 131 -3.48 8.52 -5.06
N GLU A 132 -2.19 8.23 -4.88
CA GLU A 132 -1.71 6.92 -4.40
C GLU A 132 -2.12 6.63 -2.95
N ILE A 133 -2.13 7.65 -2.08
CA ILE A 133 -2.60 7.47 -0.70
C ILE A 133 -4.12 7.24 -0.70
N TRP A 134 -4.89 8.02 -1.46
CA TRP A 134 -6.34 7.85 -1.51
C TRP A 134 -6.79 6.52 -2.13
N THR A 135 -6.11 6.04 -3.17
CA THR A 135 -6.34 4.70 -3.73
C THR A 135 -6.02 3.61 -2.73
N THR A 136 -4.95 3.78 -1.94
CA THR A 136 -4.63 2.86 -0.83
C THR A 136 -5.73 2.88 0.25
N VAL A 137 -6.27 4.06 0.61
CA VAL A 137 -7.42 4.17 1.53
C VAL A 137 -8.62 3.39 0.98
N ALA A 138 -8.93 3.56 -0.30
CA ALA A 138 -10.03 2.85 -0.95
C ALA A 138 -9.83 1.32 -0.92
N TYR A 139 -8.61 0.84 -1.17
CA TYR A 139 -8.29 -0.59 -1.07
C TYR A 139 -8.40 -1.11 0.37
N VAL A 140 -7.89 -0.36 1.37
CA VAL A 140 -8.02 -0.76 2.78
C VAL A 140 -9.49 -0.91 3.19
N ARG A 141 -10.40 -0.10 2.63
CA ARG A 141 -11.85 -0.28 2.82
C ARG A 141 -12.42 -1.56 2.25
N THR A 142 -11.77 -2.21 1.29
CA THR A 142 -12.23 -3.50 0.79
C THR A 142 -11.87 -4.66 1.73
N LEU A 143 -11.03 -4.42 2.75
CA LEU A 143 -10.58 -5.46 3.69
C LEU A 143 -11.55 -5.67 4.85
N HIS A 144 -12.60 -4.86 4.98
CA HIS A 144 -13.55 -4.97 6.07
C HIS A 144 -14.95 -4.44 5.69
N PRO A 145 -16.03 -4.98 6.29
CA PRO A 145 -17.37 -4.39 6.15
C PRO A 145 -17.40 -2.97 6.69
N ASN A 146 -17.87 -2.02 5.88
CA ASN A 146 -17.97 -0.62 6.29
C ASN A 146 -19.06 0.14 5.52
N LYS A 147 -19.44 1.30 6.03
CA LYS A 147 -20.38 2.24 5.40
C LYS A 147 -19.72 3.58 5.05
N ALA A 148 -18.38 3.59 4.90
CA ALA A 148 -17.68 4.82 4.58
C ALA A 148 -18.09 5.32 3.19
N PRO A 149 -18.16 6.63 2.96
CA PRO A 149 -18.45 7.16 1.63
C PRO A 149 -17.35 6.72 0.65
N ALA A 150 -17.73 6.55 -0.62
CA ALA A 150 -16.78 6.28 -1.68
C ALA A 150 -15.74 7.40 -1.78
N VAL A 151 -14.49 7.04 -2.09
CA VAL A 151 -13.42 8.00 -2.31
C VAL A 151 -13.59 8.64 -3.70
N SER A 152 -13.54 9.97 -3.77
CA SER A 152 -13.47 10.69 -5.04
C SER A 152 -12.02 10.83 -5.48
N PHE A 153 -11.70 10.42 -6.70
CA PHE A 153 -10.35 10.50 -7.26
C PHE A 153 -10.14 11.70 -8.19
N SER A 154 -11.20 12.45 -8.49
CA SER A 154 -11.14 13.61 -9.39
C SER A 154 -10.30 14.72 -8.76
N GLY A 155 -9.38 15.30 -9.53
CA GLY A 155 -8.55 16.42 -9.12
C GLY A 155 -7.39 16.07 -8.16
N LEU A 156 -7.22 14.79 -7.78
CA LEU A 156 -6.11 14.38 -6.93
C LEU A 156 -4.77 14.46 -7.66
N SER A 157 -3.74 14.99 -6.99
CA SER A 157 -2.40 15.02 -7.57
C SER A 157 -1.81 13.62 -7.70
N LYS A 158 -1.31 13.29 -8.90
CA LYS A 158 -0.56 12.06 -9.19
C LYS A 158 0.95 12.23 -9.06
N GLU A 159 1.42 13.46 -8.87
CA GLU A 159 2.86 13.72 -8.75
C GLU A 159 3.33 13.32 -7.34
N ARG A 160 4.31 12.41 -7.28
CA ARG A 160 4.99 12.06 -6.04
C ARG A 160 5.95 13.20 -5.64
N PRO A 161 6.13 13.47 -4.34
CA PRO A 161 7.12 14.44 -3.88
C PRO A 161 8.53 14.15 -4.40
N LYS A 162 9.25 15.22 -4.74
CA LYS A 162 10.66 15.18 -5.12
C LYS A 162 11.52 15.49 -3.89
N ILE A 163 12.55 14.68 -3.67
CA ILE A 163 13.48 14.84 -2.56
C ILE A 163 14.82 15.30 -3.12
N ASN A 164 15.31 16.45 -2.65
CA ASN A 164 16.65 16.90 -2.98
C ASN A 164 17.68 16.12 -2.15
N ILE A 165 18.60 15.43 -2.82
CA ILE A 165 19.64 14.61 -2.18
C ILE A 165 20.96 15.34 -2.26
N LYS A 166 21.52 15.66 -1.10
CA LYS A 166 22.84 16.30 -1.01
C LYS A 166 23.96 15.33 -1.36
N GLN A 167 25.02 15.86 -1.96
CA GLN A 167 26.30 15.18 -2.03
C GLN A 167 26.94 15.13 -0.64
N ILE A 168 27.51 14.00 -0.29
CA ILE A 168 28.17 13.78 0.98
C ILE A 168 29.63 13.35 0.77
N SER A 169 30.44 13.65 1.77
CA SER A 169 31.79 13.09 1.92
C SER A 169 31.86 12.34 3.24
N VAL A 170 32.49 11.17 3.23
CA VAL A 170 32.67 10.33 4.42
C VAL A 170 34.16 10.09 4.62
N GLY A 171 34.74 10.79 5.60
CA GLY A 171 36.09 10.54 6.09
C GLY A 171 36.13 9.45 7.16
N GLU A 172 37.13 9.51 8.04
CA GLU A 172 37.24 8.60 9.19
C GLU A 172 36.00 8.68 10.08
N ILE A 173 35.53 7.51 10.52
CA ILE A 173 34.30 7.39 11.32
C ILE A 173 34.70 7.22 12.79
N SER A 174 34.44 8.26 13.59
CA SER A 174 34.75 8.25 15.02
C SER A 174 33.90 7.24 15.79
N LYS A 175 34.37 6.87 16.99
CA LYS A 175 33.59 6.03 17.94
C LYS A 175 32.25 6.68 18.30
N LYS A 176 32.19 8.02 18.40
CA LYS A 176 30.97 8.77 18.71
C LYS A 176 29.96 8.67 17.57
N GLU A 177 30.36 8.96 16.33
CA GLU A 177 29.48 8.88 15.16
C GLU A 177 28.95 7.46 14.95
N ARG A 178 29.78 6.45 15.16
CA ARG A 178 29.33 5.05 15.12
C ARG A 178 28.26 4.76 16.18
N LYS A 179 28.43 5.28 17.40
CA LYS A 179 27.46 5.13 18.50
C LYS A 179 26.16 5.87 18.18
N ASP A 180 26.26 7.09 17.66
CA ASP A 180 25.10 7.93 17.35
C ASP A 180 24.33 7.38 16.15
N GLY A 181 25.00 6.97 15.07
CA GLY A 181 24.35 6.28 13.96
C GLY A 181 23.64 5.00 14.37
N LYS A 182 24.20 4.22 15.31
CA LYS A 182 23.50 3.06 15.90
C LYS A 182 22.22 3.47 16.64
N LYS A 183 22.24 4.59 17.39
CA LYS A 183 21.05 5.12 18.06
C LYS A 183 20.03 5.62 17.03
N THR A 184 20.48 6.32 15.98
CA THR A 184 19.62 6.82 14.91
C THR A 184 18.92 5.69 14.16
N VAL A 185 19.61 4.56 13.89
CA VAL A 185 18.97 3.34 13.37
C VAL A 185 17.83 2.83 14.26
N LYS A 186 17.97 2.95 15.59
CA LYS A 186 16.88 2.59 16.54
C LYS A 186 15.76 3.65 16.51
N LYS A 187 16.12 4.94 16.50
CA LYS A 187 15.19 6.09 16.47
C LYS A 187 14.22 6.04 15.30
N TYR A 188 14.69 5.59 14.13
CA TYR A 188 13.87 5.47 12.91
C TYR A 188 13.31 4.07 12.69
N GLY A 189 13.49 3.14 13.63
CA GLY A 189 12.91 1.81 13.54
C GLY A 189 13.40 1.00 12.35
N CYS A 190 14.61 1.23 11.83
CA CYS A 190 15.08 0.53 10.62
C CYS A 190 15.07 -1.00 10.78
N ARG A 191 15.15 -1.49 12.03
CA ARG A 191 15.06 -2.92 12.36
C ARG A 191 13.65 -3.52 12.20
N GLY A 192 12.61 -2.70 12.09
CA GLY A 192 11.26 -3.15 11.77
C GLY A 192 11.18 -3.81 10.40
N CYS A 193 12.11 -3.48 9.49
CA CYS A 193 12.22 -4.14 8.18
C CYS A 193 13.58 -4.80 7.95
N HIS A 194 14.68 -4.26 8.47
CA HIS A 194 16.04 -4.71 8.15
C HIS A 194 16.72 -5.48 9.28
N LYS A 195 17.51 -6.50 8.93
CA LYS A 195 18.48 -7.11 9.84
C LYS A 195 19.73 -6.23 9.94
N ILE A 196 20.04 -5.75 11.15
CA ILE A 196 21.15 -4.79 11.35
C ILE A 196 21.97 -5.08 12.61
N GLY A 197 23.29 -5.16 12.45
CA GLY A 197 24.29 -5.17 13.51
C GLY A 197 24.80 -6.57 13.88
N LYS A 198 25.55 -6.68 14.98
CA LYS A 198 26.25 -7.92 15.37
C LYS A 198 25.33 -9.13 15.51
N LYS A 199 24.15 -8.95 16.12
CA LYS A 199 23.16 -10.02 16.32
C LYS A 199 22.23 -10.23 15.11
N LYS A 200 22.43 -9.47 14.01
CA LYS A 200 21.59 -9.48 12.80
C LYS A 200 20.08 -9.45 13.12
N LYS A 201 19.69 -8.73 14.17
CA LYS A 201 18.29 -8.60 14.62
C LYS A 201 17.52 -7.64 13.73
N GLY A 202 16.25 -7.95 13.53
CA GLY A 202 15.27 -7.20 12.76
C GLY A 202 14.53 -8.10 11.78
N ALA A 203 13.51 -7.56 11.13
CA ALA A 203 12.74 -8.32 10.17
C ALA A 203 13.55 -8.65 8.91
N GLU A 204 13.12 -9.67 8.17
CA GLU A 204 13.77 -10.10 6.93
C GLU A 204 13.35 -9.26 5.71
N SER A 205 12.20 -8.55 5.75
CA SER A 205 11.62 -7.95 4.56
C SER A 205 12.50 -6.90 3.85
N GLY A 206 13.36 -6.22 4.62
CA GLY A 206 14.39 -5.29 4.13
C GLY A 206 15.77 -5.93 3.94
N GLY A 207 15.97 -7.17 4.35
CA GLY A 207 17.23 -7.90 4.24
C GLY A 207 18.34 -7.42 5.19
N LEU A 208 19.50 -8.05 5.07
CA LEU A 208 20.68 -7.80 5.90
C LEU A 208 21.51 -6.61 5.40
N LEU A 209 21.71 -5.60 6.26
CA LEU A 209 22.51 -4.41 5.94
C LEU A 209 23.98 -4.49 6.36
N ASN A 210 24.38 -5.55 7.06
CA ASN A 210 25.79 -5.80 7.36
C ASN A 210 26.58 -6.01 6.06
N GLY A 211 27.76 -5.39 5.95
CA GLY A 211 28.59 -5.49 4.75
C GLY A 211 28.07 -4.73 3.53
N ILE A 212 27.04 -3.88 3.67
CA ILE A 212 26.42 -3.14 2.55
C ILE A 212 27.44 -2.30 1.74
N LYS A 213 28.55 -1.88 2.36
CA LYS A 213 29.65 -1.16 1.71
C LYS A 213 30.31 -1.89 0.55
N ALA A 214 30.16 -3.22 0.48
CA ALA A 214 30.66 -4.01 -0.64
C ALA A 214 29.76 -3.90 -1.89
N LYS A 215 28.52 -3.41 -1.72
CA LYS A 215 27.51 -3.32 -2.79
C LYS A 215 27.20 -1.89 -3.19
N LEU A 216 27.27 -0.95 -2.26
CA LEU A 216 26.88 0.45 -2.47
C LEU A 216 27.97 1.39 -1.95
N SER A 217 28.22 2.45 -2.71
CA SER A 217 29.05 3.57 -2.25
C SER A 217 28.40 4.32 -1.08
N PRO A 218 29.17 5.09 -0.29
CA PRO A 218 28.60 5.93 0.77
C PRO A 218 27.47 6.85 0.26
N GLN A 219 27.66 7.48 -0.90
CA GLN A 219 26.65 8.34 -1.51
C GLN A 219 25.39 7.56 -1.89
N GLU A 220 25.51 6.35 -2.43
CA GLU A 220 24.34 5.52 -2.77
C GLU A 220 23.58 5.05 -1.53
N ILE A 221 24.28 4.70 -0.44
CA ILE A 221 23.62 4.36 0.83
C ILE A 221 22.83 5.57 1.36
N PHE A 222 23.47 6.74 1.41
CA PHE A 222 22.83 7.98 1.84
C PHE A 222 21.62 8.32 0.97
N SER A 223 21.78 8.25 -0.35
CA SER A 223 20.71 8.52 -1.32
C SER A 223 19.56 7.53 -1.17
N LYS A 224 19.83 6.23 -0.96
CA LYS A 224 18.80 5.21 -0.70
C LYS A 224 18.02 5.49 0.58
N ILE A 225 18.68 5.94 1.65
CA ILE A 225 18.01 6.28 2.92
C ILE A 225 17.10 7.49 2.74
N LYS A 226 17.55 8.50 1.99
CA LYS A 226 16.80 9.75 1.73
C LYS A 226 15.64 9.55 0.77
N ASP A 227 15.90 8.94 -0.37
CA ASP A 227 14.91 8.58 -1.38
C ASP A 227 15.28 7.23 -1.98
N PRO A 228 14.63 6.14 -1.53
CA PRO A 228 14.91 4.80 -2.02
C PRO A 228 14.77 4.64 -3.54
N ARG A 229 14.04 5.52 -4.24
CA ARG A 229 13.86 5.49 -5.70
C ARG A 229 15.06 6.07 -6.45
N SER A 230 15.85 6.93 -5.82
CA SER A 230 16.94 7.69 -6.46
C SER A 230 18.10 6.82 -6.98
N VAL A 231 18.32 5.66 -6.37
CA VAL A 231 19.46 4.77 -6.70
C VAL A 231 19.03 3.52 -7.48
N MET A 232 17.82 3.53 -8.04
CA MET A 232 17.29 2.41 -8.83
C MET A 232 17.78 2.48 -10.28
N LYS A 233 19.07 2.21 -10.49
CA LYS A 233 19.72 2.38 -11.81
C LYS A 233 19.18 1.43 -12.90
N ASN A 234 18.58 0.27 -12.54
CA ASN A 234 18.20 -0.79 -13.51
C ASN A 234 16.79 -1.41 -13.30
N SER A 235 15.91 -0.78 -12.53
CA SER A 235 14.55 -1.31 -12.32
C SER A 235 13.60 -0.77 -13.39
N LYS A 236 13.06 -1.67 -14.23
CA LYS A 236 12.09 -1.35 -15.30
C LYS A 236 10.87 -0.57 -14.80
N ASN A 237 10.53 -0.69 -13.50
CA ASN A 237 9.41 -0.02 -12.86
C ASN A 237 9.80 1.12 -11.90
N LYS A 238 11.10 1.40 -11.66
CA LYS A 238 11.58 2.43 -10.70
C LYS A 238 10.91 2.38 -9.31
N GLU A 239 10.40 1.22 -8.89
CA GLU A 239 9.61 1.06 -7.67
C GLU A 239 10.40 0.38 -6.56
N SER A 240 10.77 1.16 -5.55
CA SER A 240 11.45 0.65 -4.36
C SER A 240 10.43 0.03 -3.41
N LYS A 241 10.73 -1.17 -2.89
CA LYS A 241 9.99 -1.78 -1.76
C LYS A 241 10.29 -1.12 -0.41
N MET A 242 11.38 -0.36 -0.33
CA MET A 242 11.69 0.51 0.82
C MET A 242 10.97 1.84 0.63
N ALA A 243 10.13 2.22 1.59
CA ALA A 243 9.51 3.54 1.68
C ALA A 243 10.54 4.58 2.17
N ALA A 244 10.41 5.84 1.75
CA ALA A 244 11.23 6.90 2.34
C ALA A 244 10.79 7.09 3.80
N ALA A 245 11.73 6.95 4.72
CA ALA A 245 11.53 7.35 6.09
C ALA A 245 11.94 8.82 6.17
N ASN A 246 11.07 9.69 6.71
CA ASN A 246 11.31 11.13 6.83
C ASN A 246 12.52 11.44 7.74
N ILE A 247 13.72 11.27 7.19
CA ILE A 247 15.02 11.33 7.87
C ILE A 247 15.74 12.58 7.36
N ASN A 248 16.18 13.44 8.29
CA ASN A 248 16.97 14.63 7.94
C ASN A 248 18.39 14.23 7.48
N ASP A 249 19.13 15.15 6.88
CA ASP A 249 20.42 14.83 6.27
C ASP A 249 21.48 14.40 7.29
N GLU A 250 21.48 15.00 8.48
CA GLU A 250 22.42 14.66 9.55
C GLU A 250 22.20 13.22 10.04
N ASP A 251 20.95 12.86 10.33
CA ASP A 251 20.57 11.52 10.76
C ASP A 251 20.82 10.48 9.65
N ALA A 252 20.54 10.82 8.39
CA ALA A 252 20.84 9.94 7.25
C ALA A 252 22.35 9.69 7.10
N LEU A 253 23.17 10.73 7.31
CA LEU A 253 24.63 10.61 7.29
C LEU A 253 25.13 9.75 8.46
N LEU A 254 24.59 9.91 9.66
CA LEU A 254 24.92 9.08 10.81
C LEU A 254 24.56 7.61 10.59
N ILE A 255 23.38 7.32 10.03
CA ILE A 255 22.99 5.95 9.65
C ILE A 255 23.98 5.40 8.62
N THR A 256 24.29 6.17 7.57
CA THR A 256 25.24 5.77 6.52
C THR A 256 26.60 5.40 7.12
N LYS A 257 27.17 6.30 7.93
CA LYS A 257 28.44 6.06 8.64
C LYS A 257 28.38 4.79 9.48
N TYR A 258 27.31 4.60 10.26
CA TYR A 258 27.17 3.39 11.07
C TYR A 258 27.13 2.11 10.22
N LEU A 259 26.36 2.10 9.12
CA LEU A 259 26.28 0.95 8.21
C LEU A 259 27.62 0.61 7.58
N LEU A 260 28.44 1.61 7.21
CA LEU A 260 29.79 1.41 6.68
C LEU A 260 30.74 0.73 7.70
N THR A 261 30.44 0.81 9.00
CA THR A 261 31.21 0.11 10.05
C THR A 261 30.79 -1.34 10.28
N LEU A 262 29.69 -1.78 9.66
CA LEU A 262 29.16 -3.14 9.84
C LEU A 262 29.86 -4.11 8.88
N LYS A 263 30.34 -5.22 9.45
CA LYS A 263 30.83 -6.39 8.72
C LYS A 263 29.69 -7.36 8.50
#